data_AF-A0A6B2L0U8-F1
#
_entry.id   AF-A0A6B2L0U8-F1
#
_cell.length_a   1.000
_cell.length_b   1.000
_cell.length_c   1.000
_cell.angle_alpha   90.00
_cell.angle_beta   90.00
_cell.angle_gamma   90.00
#
_symmetry.space_group_name_H-M   'P 1'
#
loop_
_entity.id
_entity.type
_entity.pdbx_description
1 polymer ?
#
loop_
_entity_poly.entity_id
_entity_poly.type
_entity_poly.pdbx_seq_one_letter_code
_entity_poly.pdbx_strand_id
1 'polypeptide(L)'
;MQREIGYLESFHEKKDAPSTANHKNTRETPVILGEYSKMRSERIAETKATEDVREEKKKSKLDSFDEYVRQQKKKMIKEREERRRQILHIEDAEIDTETMTHWKLRDNATKKEQQKDKKDREKTRKREQNNERIKREWEERKKARELEDERIRNIIQERERREKEEAMEREERRKMAENEEKARKEQREQRLKEFVKEEQQRMLEDMQAQREKEILSRMEFLDNLEKEKIQKNQLEMQIKQKLEADRIETERLFDEKKKKLEQELRKKEEEERLFLDNEEKRKKNLEKVEENRKKLREEEEQQRIREEEMRRKKELQEEEQKERERLLEEQRKQERIRREREEMEAQAKAILEQERLAQEEKQRQEEEKKKLELELEQTLKQEDQKEAKPSKQVAKRVWSTTPRGKKALEEELDILMEETDQLKAKIKRDQQEYDEIEDDIADLQNEFDELKEKFAADKSKALKDKIDKVLKLIEQDEDDLLDLEDIINKNKKEVDEIQERMDYLLELVVQEEDE
;
A
#
# COMPACT_ATOMS: atom_id res chain seq x y z
N MET A 1 77.85 -22.54 -14.81
CA MET A 1 78.66 -22.34 -13.59
C MET A 1 78.49 -23.60 -12.74
N GLN A 2 79.51 -24.02 -11.96
CA GLN A 2 79.51 -25.20 -11.04
C GLN A 2 79.23 -26.56 -11.74
N ARG A 3 80.05 -27.63 -11.75
CA ARG A 3 81.12 -28.21 -10.89
C ARG A 3 80.67 -28.81 -9.55
N GLU A 4 80.41 -30.12 -9.58
CA GLU A 4 80.70 -31.18 -8.59
C GLU A 4 81.00 -32.42 -9.47
N ILE A 5 82.16 -33.09 -9.47
CA ILE A 5 82.99 -33.73 -8.43
C ILE A 5 82.32 -34.98 -7.85
N GLY A 6 82.89 -36.13 -8.21
CA GLY A 6 82.58 -37.45 -7.64
C GLY A 6 82.95 -38.57 -8.61
N TYR A 7 84.01 -39.33 -8.31
CA TYR A 7 84.05 -40.80 -8.24
C TYR A 7 85.48 -41.38 -8.37
N LEU A 8 85.94 -41.88 -7.21
CA LEU A 8 86.84 -43.03 -6.97
C LEU A 8 88.18 -43.14 -7.70
N GLU A 9 89.23 -42.92 -6.92
CA GLU A 9 90.53 -43.60 -7.08
C GLU A 9 90.39 -45.09 -6.71
N SER A 10 91.07 -45.97 -7.45
CA SER A 10 91.28 -47.36 -7.03
C SER A 10 92.70 -47.82 -7.38
N PHE A 11 93.55 -47.90 -6.36
CA PHE A 11 94.87 -48.53 -6.40
C PHE A 11 94.78 -49.98 -6.90
N HIS A 12 95.60 -50.37 -7.88
CA HIS A 12 96.07 -51.75 -7.99
C HIS A 12 97.45 -51.81 -8.67
N GLU A 13 98.47 -51.67 -7.83
CA GLU A 13 99.86 -51.96 -8.16
C GLU A 13 100.16 -53.41 -7.76
N LYS A 14 100.41 -54.29 -8.75
CA LYS A 14 100.93 -55.65 -8.51
C LYS A 14 101.96 -56.00 -9.57
N LYS A 15 103.19 -56.19 -9.10
CA LYS A 15 104.30 -56.78 -9.84
C LYS A 15 104.79 -58.03 -9.11
N ASP A 16 105.27 -58.97 -9.91
CA ASP A 16 106.31 -59.97 -9.65
C ASP A 16 106.08 -61.08 -8.60
N ALA A 17 105.90 -62.29 -9.12
CA ALA A 17 106.26 -63.60 -8.55
C ALA A 17 106.20 -64.65 -9.70
N PRO A 18 106.77 -65.87 -9.60
CA PRO A 18 107.74 -66.39 -8.62
C PRO A 18 108.99 -67.04 -9.31
N SER A 19 109.98 -67.51 -8.54
CA SER A 19 110.49 -68.91 -8.65
C SER A 19 111.54 -69.23 -7.59
N THR A 20 111.28 -70.32 -6.89
CA THR A 20 112.04 -70.95 -5.80
C THR A 20 113.43 -71.46 -6.17
N ALA A 21 114.38 -71.36 -5.24
CA ALA A 21 115.52 -72.28 -5.12
C ALA A 21 115.72 -72.63 -3.63
N ASN A 22 115.94 -73.91 -3.29
CA ASN A 22 115.85 -74.38 -1.91
C ASN A 22 116.88 -75.48 -1.60
N HIS A 23 117.56 -75.36 -0.45
CA HIS A 23 118.27 -76.43 0.30
C HIS A 23 119.60 -76.98 -0.28
N LYS A 24 120.74 -76.81 0.41
CA LYS A 24 121.36 -77.58 1.55
C LYS A 24 122.12 -78.84 1.08
N ASN A 25 123.19 -79.36 1.67
CA ASN A 25 124.17 -79.01 2.72
C ASN A 25 124.86 -80.33 3.18
N THR A 26 126.19 -80.49 3.18
CA THR A 26 127.01 -81.47 3.98
C THR A 26 128.51 -81.23 3.69
N ARG A 27 129.42 -81.02 4.65
CA ARG A 27 130.05 -81.97 5.63
C ARG A 27 130.89 -83.07 4.96
N GLU A 28 132.11 -83.45 5.36
CA GLU A 28 132.98 -83.13 6.52
C GLU A 28 134.48 -83.43 6.19
N THR A 29 135.41 -82.63 6.76
CA THR A 29 136.69 -82.92 7.50
C THR A 29 137.22 -84.37 7.71
N PRO A 30 138.47 -84.62 8.23
CA PRO A 30 139.69 -83.75 8.42
C PRO A 30 141.09 -84.48 8.26
N VAL A 31 142.18 -83.83 8.75
CA VAL A 31 143.33 -84.42 9.52
C VAL A 31 144.48 -85.17 8.75
N ILE A 32 145.79 -85.04 9.05
CA ILE A 32 146.61 -84.08 9.85
C ILE A 32 148.15 -84.36 9.67
N LEU A 33 149.03 -83.41 10.06
CA LEU A 33 150.51 -83.51 10.28
C LEU A 33 151.40 -83.90 9.07
N GLY A 34 152.68 -83.54 8.93
CA GLY A 34 153.73 -82.90 9.77
C GLY A 34 155.11 -83.44 9.28
N GLU A 35 156.31 -82.89 9.45
CA GLU A 35 156.89 -81.68 10.07
C GLU A 35 158.37 -81.53 9.55
N TYR A 36 159.16 -80.60 10.10
CA TYR A 36 160.64 -80.47 10.05
C TYR A 36 161.33 -79.98 8.74
N SER A 37 162.50 -79.31 8.78
CA SER A 37 163.12 -78.39 9.77
C SER A 37 164.45 -77.81 9.24
N LYS A 38 164.67 -76.50 9.42
CA LYS A 38 165.95 -75.77 9.60
C LYS A 38 167.18 -76.01 8.70
N MET A 39 167.59 -74.90 8.06
CA MET A 39 168.92 -74.27 8.07
C MET A 39 170.20 -75.14 8.14
N ARG A 40 171.15 -74.92 7.20
CA ARG A 40 172.29 -73.99 7.41
C ARG A 40 173.13 -73.76 6.14
N SER A 41 173.99 -72.76 6.26
CA SER A 41 174.86 -72.15 5.23
C SER A 41 176.28 -72.75 5.19
N GLU A 42 176.89 -72.67 3.99
CA GLU A 42 178.32 -72.43 3.72
C GLU A 42 179.40 -73.53 3.97
N ARG A 43 180.36 -73.57 3.00
CA ARG A 43 181.74 -74.13 3.06
C ARG A 43 181.88 -75.67 3.11
N ILE A 44 182.96 -76.30 2.61
CA ILE A 44 184.12 -75.83 1.80
C ILE A 44 184.57 -76.97 0.87
N ALA A 45 185.45 -76.60 -0.07
CA ALA A 45 186.23 -77.41 -1.01
C ALA A 45 187.00 -78.64 -0.43
N GLU A 46 187.80 -79.27 -1.30
CA GLU A 46 188.64 -80.47 -1.10
C GLU A 46 187.90 -81.82 -1.32
N THR A 47 188.36 -82.77 -2.14
CA THR A 47 189.54 -82.81 -3.03
C THR A 47 189.26 -83.58 -4.33
N LYS A 48 189.86 -83.02 -5.38
CA LYS A 48 190.38 -83.60 -6.63
C LYS A 48 190.65 -85.13 -6.66
N ALA A 49 190.51 -85.63 -7.90
CA ALA A 49 191.14 -86.81 -8.52
C ALA A 49 190.29 -88.10 -8.65
N THR A 50 189.35 -88.10 -9.61
CA THR A 50 189.14 -89.20 -10.61
C THR A 50 188.07 -88.84 -11.67
N GLU A 51 188.06 -87.57 -12.11
CA GLU A 51 187.71 -87.23 -13.51
C GLU A 51 188.85 -87.82 -14.36
N ASP A 52 188.65 -88.71 -15.35
CA ASP A 52 188.13 -88.37 -16.68
C ASP A 52 187.42 -89.54 -17.41
N VAL A 53 187.09 -90.66 -16.74
CA VAL A 53 186.67 -91.91 -17.44
C VAL A 53 185.15 -92.18 -17.40
N ARG A 54 184.33 -91.26 -16.86
CA ARG A 54 182.88 -91.51 -16.62
C ARG A 54 181.88 -90.59 -17.32
N GLU A 55 182.34 -89.59 -18.07
CA GLU A 55 181.47 -88.61 -18.74
C GLU A 55 180.81 -89.14 -20.03
N GLU A 56 181.50 -89.94 -20.85
CA GLU A 56 180.99 -90.36 -22.17
C GLU A 56 179.70 -91.21 -22.13
N LYS A 57 179.46 -91.96 -21.05
CA LYS A 57 178.24 -92.79 -20.92
C LYS A 57 177.00 -92.03 -20.44
N LYS A 58 177.09 -90.73 -20.15
CA LYS A 58 175.93 -89.91 -19.77
C LYS A 58 175.28 -89.16 -20.95
N LYS A 59 176.05 -88.76 -21.98
CA LYS A 59 175.53 -87.96 -23.10
C LYS A 59 174.47 -88.69 -23.93
N SER A 60 174.71 -89.92 -24.37
CA SER A 60 173.78 -90.63 -25.29
C SER A 60 172.41 -90.99 -24.70
N LYS A 61 172.20 -90.83 -23.39
CA LYS A 61 170.89 -91.04 -22.75
C LYS A 61 170.06 -89.76 -22.59
N LEU A 62 170.64 -88.57 -22.67
CA LEU A 62 169.87 -87.32 -22.59
C LEU A 62 169.15 -87.02 -23.92
N ASP A 63 169.83 -87.19 -25.05
CA ASP A 63 169.31 -86.75 -26.36
C ASP A 63 168.01 -87.48 -26.76
N SER A 64 167.82 -88.75 -26.37
CA SER A 64 166.61 -89.51 -26.67
C SER A 64 165.38 -89.08 -25.85
N PHE A 65 165.58 -88.45 -24.68
CA PHE A 65 164.48 -87.99 -23.83
C PHE A 65 163.92 -86.64 -24.30
N ASP A 66 164.80 -85.73 -24.72
CA ASP A 66 164.43 -84.40 -25.20
C ASP A 66 163.55 -84.45 -26.47
N GLU A 67 163.79 -85.40 -27.37
CA GLU A 67 163.00 -85.58 -28.58
C GLU A 67 161.56 -86.05 -28.28
N TYR A 68 161.39 -86.95 -27.30
CA TYR A 68 160.06 -87.38 -26.84
C TYR A 68 159.24 -86.22 -26.26
N VAL A 69 159.86 -85.36 -25.43
CA VAL A 69 159.19 -84.18 -24.85
C VAL A 69 158.78 -83.17 -25.94
N ARG A 70 159.60 -82.99 -26.99
CA ARG A 70 159.26 -82.12 -28.13
C ARG A 70 158.05 -82.64 -28.92
N GLN A 71 157.92 -83.96 -29.13
CA GLN A 71 156.77 -84.53 -29.81
C GLN A 71 155.46 -84.35 -29.02
N GLN A 72 155.48 -84.59 -27.70
CA GLN A 72 154.29 -84.42 -26.86
C GLN A 72 153.81 -82.95 -26.79
N LYS A 73 154.73 -81.97 -26.71
CA LYS A 73 154.37 -80.55 -26.79
C LYS A 73 153.69 -80.19 -28.12
N LYS A 74 154.16 -80.73 -29.25
CA LYS A 74 153.54 -80.49 -30.57
C LYS A 74 152.10 -81.02 -30.66
N LYS A 75 151.79 -82.18 -30.05
CA LYS A 75 150.42 -82.71 -29.99
C LYS A 75 149.47 -81.78 -29.22
N MET A 76 149.83 -81.38 -28.00
CA MET A 76 148.96 -80.52 -27.18
C MET A 76 148.70 -79.14 -27.81
N ILE A 77 149.66 -78.58 -28.55
CA ILE A 77 149.48 -77.29 -29.25
C ILE A 77 148.41 -77.42 -30.35
N LYS A 78 148.51 -78.45 -31.21
CA LYS A 78 147.49 -78.70 -32.26
C LYS A 78 146.09 -78.86 -31.67
N GLU A 79 145.95 -79.69 -30.65
CA GLU A 79 144.65 -79.98 -30.03
C GLU A 79 144.02 -78.72 -29.39
N ARG A 80 144.85 -77.82 -28.85
CA ARG A 80 144.39 -76.54 -28.29
C ARG A 80 143.97 -75.53 -29.36
N GLU A 81 144.63 -75.51 -30.52
CA GLU A 81 144.22 -74.68 -31.66
C GLU A 81 142.91 -75.17 -32.29
N GLU A 82 142.73 -76.49 -32.37
CA GLU A 82 141.52 -77.09 -32.95
C GLU A 82 140.27 -76.79 -32.11
N ARG A 83 140.37 -76.89 -30.78
CA ARG A 83 139.30 -76.44 -29.85
C ARG A 83 139.00 -74.94 -29.96
N ARG A 84 140.01 -74.09 -30.20
CA ARG A 84 139.78 -72.64 -30.43
C ARG A 84 138.99 -72.35 -31.69
N ARG A 85 139.23 -73.09 -32.78
CA ARG A 85 138.44 -72.94 -34.02
C ARG A 85 136.98 -73.37 -33.85
N GLN A 86 136.74 -74.41 -33.05
CA GLN A 86 135.38 -74.86 -32.75
C GLN A 86 134.57 -73.84 -31.93
N ILE A 87 135.21 -73.16 -30.97
CA ILE A 87 134.55 -72.11 -30.16
C ILE A 87 134.13 -70.92 -31.03
N LEU A 88 135.05 -70.39 -31.87
CA LEU A 88 134.76 -69.24 -32.74
C LEU A 88 133.58 -69.50 -33.70
N HIS A 89 133.47 -70.71 -34.24
CA HIS A 89 132.34 -71.08 -35.12
C HIS A 89 130.98 -71.16 -34.41
N ILE A 90 130.95 -71.32 -33.08
CA ILE A 90 129.70 -71.31 -32.30
C ILE A 90 129.31 -69.86 -31.98
N GLU A 91 130.28 -69.04 -31.57
CA GLU A 91 130.05 -67.62 -31.25
C GLU A 91 129.51 -66.83 -32.46
N ASP A 92 130.08 -67.03 -33.66
CA ASP A 92 129.59 -66.39 -34.90
C ASP A 92 128.14 -66.83 -35.23
N ALA A 93 127.80 -68.10 -35.01
CA ALA A 93 126.47 -68.64 -35.30
C ALA A 93 125.40 -68.15 -34.31
N GLU A 94 125.74 -67.95 -33.04
CA GLU A 94 124.81 -67.41 -32.03
C GLU A 94 124.48 -65.93 -32.34
N ILE A 95 125.49 -65.11 -32.68
CA ILE A 95 125.32 -63.68 -33.02
C ILE A 95 124.38 -63.47 -34.21
N ASP A 96 124.47 -64.29 -35.26
CA ASP A 96 123.56 -64.22 -36.42
C ASP A 96 122.11 -64.56 -36.04
N THR A 97 121.88 -65.48 -35.09
CA THR A 97 120.52 -65.80 -34.62
C THR A 97 119.92 -64.74 -33.71
N GLU A 98 120.72 -64.14 -32.82
CA GLU A 98 120.28 -63.05 -31.94
C GLU A 98 119.95 -61.77 -32.73
N THR A 99 120.81 -61.38 -33.67
CA THR A 99 120.55 -60.20 -34.52
C THR A 99 119.32 -60.40 -35.40
N MET A 100 119.12 -61.58 -35.98
CA MET A 100 117.96 -61.92 -36.81
C MET A 100 116.65 -61.99 -36.00
N THR A 101 116.69 -62.40 -34.73
CA THR A 101 115.51 -62.35 -33.84
C THR A 101 115.20 -60.93 -33.38
N HIS A 102 116.21 -60.12 -33.06
CA HIS A 102 116.03 -58.69 -32.74
C HIS A 102 115.39 -57.89 -33.88
N TRP A 103 115.80 -58.12 -35.13
CA TRP A 103 115.18 -57.49 -36.31
C TRP A 103 113.71 -57.90 -36.46
N LYS A 104 113.37 -59.18 -36.32
CA LYS A 104 111.97 -59.66 -36.38
C LYS A 104 111.10 -59.07 -35.26
N LEU A 105 111.64 -58.90 -34.05
CA LEU A 105 110.93 -58.25 -32.94
C LEU A 105 110.70 -56.76 -33.21
N ARG A 106 111.70 -56.05 -33.76
CA ARG A 106 111.59 -54.63 -34.16
C ARG A 106 110.53 -54.43 -35.24
N ASP A 107 110.53 -55.25 -36.28
CA ASP A 107 109.52 -55.22 -37.36
C ASP A 107 108.10 -55.53 -36.87
N ASN A 108 107.95 -56.43 -35.90
CA ASN A 108 106.66 -56.73 -35.31
C ASN A 108 106.19 -55.61 -34.35
N ALA A 109 107.10 -54.91 -33.69
CA ALA A 109 106.78 -53.73 -32.89
C ALA A 109 106.30 -52.56 -33.77
N THR A 110 107.03 -52.22 -34.84
CA THR A 110 106.65 -51.14 -35.77
C THR A 110 105.33 -51.45 -36.49
N LYS A 111 105.07 -52.70 -36.88
CA LYS A 111 103.76 -53.12 -37.44
C LYS A 111 102.61 -52.95 -36.43
N LYS A 112 102.83 -53.29 -35.14
CA LYS A 112 101.82 -53.08 -34.08
C LYS A 112 101.57 -51.60 -33.82
N GLU A 113 102.61 -50.77 -33.82
CA GLU A 113 102.53 -49.32 -33.66
C GLU A 113 101.77 -48.67 -34.82
N GLN A 114 102.12 -49.00 -36.07
CA GLN A 114 101.37 -48.55 -37.26
C GLN A 114 99.91 -49.01 -37.26
N GLN A 115 99.58 -50.19 -36.73
CA GLN A 115 98.20 -50.64 -36.57
C GLN A 115 97.46 -49.85 -35.48
N LYS A 116 98.14 -49.50 -34.38
CA LYS A 116 97.57 -48.67 -33.30
C LYS A 116 97.27 -47.27 -33.83
N ASP A 117 98.23 -46.64 -34.51
CA ASP A 117 98.07 -45.32 -35.14
C ASP A 117 96.93 -45.30 -36.16
N LYS A 118 96.80 -46.34 -36.99
CA LYS A 118 95.65 -46.47 -37.91
C LYS A 118 94.32 -46.54 -37.16
N LYS A 119 94.23 -47.35 -36.10
CA LYS A 119 93.02 -47.45 -35.27
C LYS A 119 92.69 -46.15 -34.54
N ASP A 120 93.69 -45.43 -34.05
CA ASP A 120 93.46 -44.20 -33.31
C ASP A 120 93.11 -43.03 -34.25
N ARG A 121 93.70 -42.95 -35.45
CA ARG A 121 93.25 -42.05 -36.54
C ARG A 121 91.84 -42.37 -37.04
N GLU A 122 91.46 -43.65 -37.09
CA GLU A 122 90.09 -44.05 -37.44
C GLU A 122 89.09 -43.65 -36.33
N LYS A 123 89.46 -43.78 -35.05
CA LYS A 123 88.66 -43.29 -33.92
C LYS A 123 88.51 -41.77 -33.93
N THR A 124 89.57 -40.99 -34.20
CA THR A 124 89.45 -39.53 -34.30
C THR A 124 88.53 -39.14 -35.46
N ARG A 125 88.72 -39.74 -36.65
CA ARG A 125 87.83 -39.50 -37.80
C ARG A 125 86.37 -39.86 -37.51
N LYS A 126 86.09 -40.95 -36.79
CA LYS A 126 84.73 -41.31 -36.36
C LYS A 126 84.16 -40.34 -35.33
N ARG A 127 84.98 -39.80 -34.42
CA ARG A 127 84.56 -38.73 -33.48
C ARG A 127 84.28 -37.42 -34.21
N GLU A 128 85.12 -37.02 -35.16
CA GLU A 128 84.92 -35.83 -36.00
C GLU A 128 83.62 -35.95 -36.80
N GLN A 129 83.38 -37.07 -37.50
CA GLN A 129 82.13 -37.33 -38.21
C GLN A 129 80.91 -37.29 -37.31
N ASN A 130 80.99 -37.84 -36.08
CA ASN A 130 79.89 -37.78 -35.12
C ASN A 130 79.66 -36.37 -34.58
N ASN A 131 80.72 -35.60 -34.31
CA ASN A 131 80.64 -34.20 -33.89
C ASN A 131 80.05 -33.32 -34.99
N GLU A 132 80.42 -33.54 -36.26
CA GLU A 132 79.78 -32.86 -37.40
C GLU A 132 78.29 -33.22 -37.51
N ARG A 133 77.92 -34.50 -37.32
CA ARG A 133 76.51 -34.91 -37.34
C ARG A 133 75.71 -34.22 -36.24
N ILE A 134 76.22 -34.23 -35.01
CA ILE A 134 75.61 -33.52 -33.86
C ILE A 134 75.50 -32.02 -34.14
N LYS A 135 76.51 -31.39 -34.76
CA LYS A 135 76.47 -29.98 -35.13
C LYS A 135 75.37 -29.69 -36.15
N ARG A 136 75.23 -30.51 -37.20
CA ARG A 136 74.16 -30.38 -38.19
C ARG A 136 72.77 -30.60 -37.57
N GLU A 137 72.60 -31.65 -36.77
CA GLU A 137 71.36 -31.92 -36.01
C GLU A 137 70.98 -30.74 -35.10
N TRP A 138 71.97 -30.08 -34.48
CA TRP A 138 71.76 -28.90 -33.65
C TRP A 138 71.38 -27.65 -34.45
N GLU A 139 72.04 -27.39 -35.59
CA GLU A 139 71.70 -26.29 -36.49
C GLU A 139 70.31 -26.46 -37.14
N GLU A 140 69.93 -27.70 -37.50
CA GLU A 140 68.59 -28.04 -37.98
C GLU A 140 67.53 -27.83 -36.89
N ARG A 141 67.78 -28.29 -35.66
CA ARG A 141 66.89 -28.03 -34.52
C ARG A 141 66.76 -26.54 -34.18
N LYS A 142 67.83 -25.75 -34.36
CA LYS A 142 67.79 -24.29 -34.18
C LYS A 142 66.87 -23.63 -35.21
N LYS A 143 67.05 -23.96 -36.50
CA LYS A 143 66.20 -23.46 -37.59
C LYS A 143 64.74 -23.88 -37.44
N ALA A 144 64.48 -25.10 -36.98
CA ALA A 144 63.13 -25.58 -36.72
C ALA A 144 62.42 -24.75 -35.64
N ARG A 145 63.12 -24.41 -34.54
CA ARG A 145 62.59 -23.51 -33.50
C ARG A 145 62.38 -22.09 -34.00
N GLU A 146 63.31 -21.54 -34.77
CA GLU A 146 63.18 -20.19 -35.33
C GLU A 146 61.93 -20.08 -36.24
N LEU A 147 61.63 -21.11 -37.04
CA LEU A 147 60.40 -21.22 -37.83
C LEU A 147 59.14 -21.44 -36.99
N GLU A 148 59.24 -22.14 -35.85
CA GLU A 148 58.13 -22.34 -34.92
C GLU A 148 57.79 -21.03 -34.17
N ASP A 149 58.80 -20.31 -33.70
CA ASP A 149 58.67 -18.97 -33.09
C ASP A 149 58.12 -17.93 -34.08
N GLU A 150 58.44 -18.04 -35.37
CA GLU A 150 57.86 -17.20 -36.42
C GLU A 150 56.38 -17.55 -36.70
N ARG A 151 56.02 -18.84 -36.76
CA ARG A 151 54.61 -19.29 -36.85
C ARG A 151 53.79 -18.82 -35.66
N ILE A 152 54.31 -18.94 -34.43
CA ILE A 152 53.63 -18.48 -33.21
C ILE A 152 53.41 -16.97 -33.26
N ARG A 153 54.40 -16.18 -33.68
CA ARG A 153 54.24 -14.72 -33.87
C ARG A 153 53.17 -14.37 -34.89
N ASN A 154 53.11 -15.08 -36.03
CA ASN A 154 52.09 -14.85 -37.04
C ASN A 154 50.67 -15.20 -36.52
N ILE A 155 50.52 -16.30 -35.78
CA ILE A 155 49.24 -16.68 -35.14
C ILE A 155 48.78 -15.61 -34.13
N ILE A 156 49.71 -15.07 -33.33
CA ILE A 156 49.39 -13.99 -32.37
C ILE A 156 48.96 -12.71 -33.11
N GLN A 157 49.68 -12.30 -34.16
CA GLN A 157 49.33 -11.11 -34.95
C GLN A 157 47.98 -11.26 -35.68
N GLU A 158 47.69 -12.45 -36.22
CA GLU A 158 46.39 -12.72 -36.86
C GLU A 158 45.26 -12.70 -35.83
N ARG A 159 45.48 -13.25 -34.64
CA ARG A 159 44.53 -13.18 -33.54
C ARG A 159 44.27 -11.74 -33.09
N GLU A 160 45.32 -10.92 -32.92
CA GLU A 160 45.17 -9.50 -32.59
C GLU A 160 44.41 -8.73 -33.67
N ARG A 161 44.58 -9.06 -34.96
CA ARG A 161 43.77 -8.47 -36.04
C ARG A 161 42.31 -8.85 -35.90
N ARG A 162 42.00 -10.14 -35.71
CA ARG A 162 40.62 -10.61 -35.53
C ARG A 162 39.96 -9.99 -34.30
N GLU A 163 40.67 -9.89 -33.17
CA GLU A 163 40.14 -9.26 -31.96
C GLU A 163 39.88 -7.75 -32.17
N LYS A 164 40.69 -7.04 -32.97
CA LYS A 164 40.45 -5.64 -33.37
C LYS A 164 39.27 -5.51 -34.34
N GLU A 165 39.16 -6.39 -35.33
CA GLU A 165 38.06 -6.43 -36.30
C GLU A 165 36.72 -6.74 -35.60
N GLU A 166 36.67 -7.73 -34.70
CA GLU A 166 35.49 -8.01 -33.85
C GLU A 166 35.16 -6.85 -32.90
N ALA A 167 36.16 -6.13 -32.37
CA ALA A 167 35.92 -4.97 -31.50
C ALA A 167 35.25 -3.83 -32.26
N MET A 168 35.72 -3.53 -33.49
CA MET A 168 35.07 -2.56 -34.38
C MET A 168 33.65 -2.99 -34.74
N GLU A 169 33.44 -4.25 -35.11
CA GLU A 169 32.09 -4.75 -35.44
C GLU A 169 31.13 -4.68 -34.23
N ARG A 170 31.60 -4.99 -33.02
CA ARG A 170 30.83 -4.79 -31.78
C ARG A 170 30.48 -3.32 -31.54
N GLU A 171 31.39 -2.40 -31.84
CA GLU A 171 31.14 -0.95 -31.72
C GLU A 171 30.13 -0.45 -32.76
N GLU A 172 30.23 -0.89 -34.01
CA GLU A 172 29.25 -0.57 -35.06
C GLU A 172 27.86 -1.12 -34.73
N ARG A 173 27.77 -2.38 -34.27
CA ARG A 173 26.51 -2.98 -33.80
C ARG A 173 25.90 -2.20 -32.62
N ARG A 174 26.72 -1.69 -31.69
CA ARG A 174 26.26 -0.79 -30.60
C ARG A 174 25.73 0.53 -31.14
N LYS A 175 26.45 1.20 -32.04
CA LYS A 175 25.99 2.45 -32.67
C LYS A 175 24.68 2.28 -33.45
N MET A 176 24.53 1.17 -34.17
CA MET A 176 23.28 0.82 -34.84
C MET A 176 22.13 0.60 -33.86
N ALA A 177 22.36 -0.13 -32.76
CA ALA A 177 21.36 -0.34 -31.71
C ALA A 177 20.96 0.96 -31.00
N GLU A 178 21.93 1.84 -30.67
CA GLU A 178 21.64 3.17 -30.09
C GLU A 178 20.83 4.06 -31.04
N ASN A 179 21.12 4.02 -32.34
CA ASN A 179 20.37 4.77 -33.35
C ASN A 179 18.95 4.20 -33.53
N GLU A 180 18.78 2.88 -33.49
CA GLU A 180 17.46 2.25 -33.52
C GLU A 180 16.65 2.57 -32.25
N GLU A 181 17.28 2.59 -31.07
CA GLU A 181 16.64 2.97 -29.82
C GLU A 181 16.22 4.45 -29.83
N LYS A 182 17.05 5.36 -30.36
CA LYS A 182 16.70 6.77 -30.57
C LYS A 182 15.50 6.91 -31.51
N ALA A 183 15.52 6.24 -32.67
CA ALA A 183 14.39 6.25 -33.61
C ALA A 183 13.09 5.71 -32.97
N ARG A 184 13.17 4.65 -32.15
CA ARG A 184 12.03 4.12 -31.39
C ARG A 184 11.54 5.10 -30.32
N LYS A 185 12.42 5.86 -29.66
CA LYS A 185 12.06 6.92 -28.70
C LYS A 185 11.38 8.10 -29.40
N GLU A 186 11.93 8.56 -30.52
CA GLU A 186 11.33 9.63 -31.34
C GLU A 186 9.94 9.23 -31.86
N GLN A 187 9.76 8.00 -32.34
CA GLN A 187 8.44 7.48 -32.75
C GLN A 187 7.44 7.41 -31.58
N ARG A 188 7.89 7.03 -30.37
CA ARG A 188 7.04 7.06 -29.17
C ARG A 188 6.65 8.48 -28.79
N GLU A 189 7.58 9.43 -28.86
CA GLU A 189 7.32 10.83 -28.57
C GLU A 189 6.37 11.47 -29.59
N GLN A 190 6.51 11.13 -30.88
CA GLN A 190 5.57 11.53 -31.94
C GLN A 190 4.16 10.98 -31.66
N ARG A 191 4.02 9.69 -31.37
CA ARG A 191 2.72 9.09 -31.02
C ARG A 191 2.10 9.69 -29.76
N LEU A 192 2.90 10.05 -28.76
CA LEU A 192 2.41 10.76 -27.56
C LEU A 192 1.92 12.17 -27.90
N LYS A 193 2.62 12.90 -28.78
CA LYS A 193 2.18 14.22 -29.27
C LYS A 193 0.90 14.13 -30.10
N GLU A 194 0.77 13.09 -30.92
CA GLU A 194 -0.47 12.81 -31.68
C GLU A 194 -1.62 12.47 -30.74
N PHE A 195 -1.41 11.56 -29.78
CA PHE A 195 -2.42 11.18 -28.78
C PHE A 195 -2.90 12.39 -27.95
N VAL A 196 -1.98 13.22 -27.42
CA VAL A 196 -2.35 14.43 -26.68
C VAL A 196 -3.12 15.42 -27.56
N LYS A 197 -2.79 15.51 -28.85
CA LYS A 197 -3.52 16.37 -29.80
C LYS A 197 -4.92 15.83 -30.09
N GLU A 198 -5.08 14.52 -30.27
CA GLU A 198 -6.39 13.87 -30.43
C GLU A 198 -7.26 14.03 -29.17
N GLU A 199 -6.67 13.89 -27.99
CA GLU A 199 -7.37 14.05 -26.71
C GLU A 199 -7.79 15.50 -26.45
N GLN A 200 -6.93 16.47 -26.79
CA GLN A 200 -7.30 17.90 -26.81
C GLN A 200 -8.42 18.20 -27.81
N GLN A 201 -8.42 17.55 -28.98
CA GLN A 201 -9.49 17.69 -29.96
C GLN A 201 -10.81 17.09 -29.44
N ARG A 202 -10.79 15.91 -28.82
CA ARG A 202 -11.98 15.31 -28.19
C ARG A 202 -12.56 16.20 -27.10
N MET A 203 -11.73 16.75 -26.20
CA MET A 203 -12.20 17.71 -25.18
C MET A 203 -12.83 18.97 -25.79
N LEU A 204 -12.31 19.47 -26.93
CA LEU A 204 -12.91 20.58 -27.66
C LEU A 204 -14.27 20.20 -28.29
N GLU A 205 -14.37 19.01 -28.88
CA GLU A 205 -15.60 18.46 -29.46
C GLU A 205 -16.66 18.21 -28.38
N ASP A 206 -16.29 17.66 -27.22
CA ASP A 206 -17.18 17.46 -26.07
C ASP A 206 -17.68 18.80 -25.49
N MET A 207 -16.81 19.80 -25.35
CA MET A 207 -17.22 21.14 -24.94
C MET A 207 -18.15 21.81 -25.96
N GLN A 208 -17.95 21.57 -27.26
CA GLN A 208 -18.86 22.05 -28.30
C GLN A 208 -20.22 21.34 -28.20
N ALA A 209 -20.24 20.02 -28.08
CA ALA A 209 -21.47 19.24 -27.91
C ALA A 209 -22.24 19.61 -26.62
N GLN A 210 -21.54 19.93 -25.52
CA GLN A 210 -22.16 20.46 -24.30
C GLN A 210 -22.79 21.84 -24.53
N ARG A 211 -22.10 22.76 -25.23
CA ARG A 211 -22.65 24.08 -25.58
C ARG A 211 -23.85 23.98 -26.53
N GLU A 212 -23.81 23.08 -27.51
CA GLU A 212 -24.94 22.83 -28.40
C GLU A 212 -26.16 22.29 -27.63
N LYS A 213 -25.96 21.35 -26.70
CA LYS A 213 -27.02 20.90 -25.78
C LYS A 213 -27.55 22.05 -24.92
N GLU A 214 -26.69 22.88 -24.33
CA GLU A 214 -27.12 24.05 -23.55
C GLU A 214 -27.96 25.01 -24.41
N ILE A 215 -27.50 25.33 -25.63
CA ILE A 215 -28.21 26.20 -26.58
C ILE A 215 -29.59 25.61 -26.92
N LEU A 216 -29.66 24.31 -27.23
CA LEU A 216 -30.93 23.62 -27.53
C LEU A 216 -31.89 23.67 -26.33
N SER A 217 -31.45 23.33 -25.12
CA SER A 217 -32.28 23.44 -23.91
C SER A 217 -32.71 24.88 -23.63
N ARG A 218 -31.88 25.88 -23.95
CA ARG A 218 -32.23 27.31 -23.85
C ARG A 218 -33.28 27.72 -24.88
N MET A 219 -33.20 27.19 -26.10
CA MET A 219 -34.21 27.39 -27.15
C MET A 219 -35.54 26.74 -26.76
N GLU A 220 -35.54 25.49 -26.29
CA GLU A 220 -36.75 24.81 -25.79
C GLU A 220 -37.41 25.57 -24.63
N PHE A 221 -36.61 26.13 -23.72
CA PHE A 221 -37.10 26.98 -22.63
C PHE A 221 -37.73 28.28 -23.15
N LEU A 222 -37.12 28.94 -24.14
CA LEU A 222 -37.67 30.15 -24.77
C LEU A 222 -38.97 29.86 -25.54
N ASP A 223 -39.03 28.77 -26.30
CA ASP A 223 -40.23 28.29 -26.99
C ASP A 223 -41.38 28.02 -26.01
N ASN A 224 -41.07 27.44 -24.84
CA ASN A 224 -42.06 27.18 -23.80
C ASN A 224 -42.54 28.48 -23.14
N LEU A 225 -41.64 29.43 -22.85
CA LEU A 225 -42.03 30.78 -22.40
C LEU A 225 -42.88 31.54 -23.43
N GLU A 226 -42.65 31.35 -24.73
CA GLU A 226 -43.49 31.93 -25.77
C GLU A 226 -44.88 31.28 -25.82
N LYS A 227 -44.96 29.94 -25.72
CA LYS A 227 -46.24 29.22 -25.58
C LYS A 227 -47.02 29.68 -24.35
N GLU A 228 -46.37 29.85 -23.20
CA GLU A 228 -46.99 30.37 -21.98
C GLU A 228 -47.49 31.81 -22.16
N LYS A 229 -46.71 32.69 -22.80
CA LYS A 229 -47.17 34.05 -23.14
C LYS A 229 -48.39 34.03 -24.05
N ILE A 230 -48.43 33.17 -25.06
CA ILE A 230 -49.57 33.00 -25.97
C ILE A 230 -50.80 32.50 -25.18
N GLN A 231 -50.64 31.47 -24.34
CA GLN A 231 -51.71 30.94 -23.49
C GLN A 231 -52.24 32.01 -22.52
N LYS A 232 -51.35 32.75 -21.86
CA LYS A 232 -51.72 33.86 -20.97
C LYS A 232 -52.51 34.93 -21.72
N ASN A 233 -52.06 35.35 -22.89
CA ASN A 233 -52.77 36.33 -23.73
C ASN A 233 -54.15 35.82 -24.18
N GLN A 234 -54.28 34.53 -24.49
CA GLN A 234 -55.56 33.89 -24.80
C GLN A 234 -56.50 33.88 -23.58
N LEU A 235 -56.00 33.53 -22.40
CA LEU A 235 -56.77 33.55 -21.15
C LEU A 235 -57.19 34.98 -20.76
N GLU A 236 -56.30 35.97 -20.87
CA GLU A 236 -56.65 37.38 -20.68
C GLU A 236 -57.74 37.86 -21.65
N MET A 237 -57.69 37.41 -22.91
CA MET A 237 -58.74 37.71 -23.90
C MET A 237 -60.07 37.06 -23.53
N GLN A 238 -60.08 35.79 -23.12
CA GLN A 238 -61.28 35.09 -22.65
C GLN A 238 -61.87 35.73 -21.38
N ILE A 239 -61.03 36.17 -20.43
CA ILE A 239 -61.46 36.88 -19.23
C ILE A 239 -62.10 38.22 -19.60
N LYS A 240 -61.48 39.01 -20.51
CA LYS A 240 -62.06 40.26 -21.01
C LYS A 240 -63.40 40.04 -21.71
N GLN A 241 -63.52 38.99 -22.52
CA GLN A 241 -64.78 38.62 -23.17
C GLN A 241 -65.87 38.22 -22.17
N LYS A 242 -65.54 37.46 -21.12
CA LYS A 242 -66.48 37.12 -20.04
C LYS A 242 -66.92 38.35 -19.26
N LEU A 243 -65.99 39.20 -18.82
CA LEU A 243 -66.30 40.43 -18.08
C LEU A 243 -67.18 41.39 -18.90
N GLU A 244 -66.96 41.50 -20.22
CA GLU A 244 -67.81 42.31 -21.09
C GLU A 244 -69.19 41.66 -21.32
N ALA A 245 -69.27 40.32 -21.38
CA ALA A 245 -70.55 39.61 -21.42
C ALA A 245 -71.36 39.80 -20.12
N ASP A 246 -70.72 39.62 -18.96
CA ASP A 246 -71.30 39.86 -17.63
C ASP A 246 -71.75 41.32 -17.49
N ARG A 247 -70.98 42.26 -18.02
CA ARG A 247 -71.34 43.69 -18.09
C ARG A 247 -72.59 43.91 -18.97
N ILE A 248 -72.64 43.34 -20.17
CA ILE A 248 -73.80 43.45 -21.06
C ILE A 248 -75.04 42.81 -20.41
N GLU A 249 -74.88 41.69 -19.69
CA GLU A 249 -75.98 41.04 -18.97
C GLU A 249 -76.47 41.88 -17.79
N THR A 250 -75.56 42.45 -16.99
CA THR A 250 -75.91 43.36 -15.89
C THR A 250 -76.55 44.66 -16.37
N GLU A 251 -76.09 45.25 -17.47
CA GLU A 251 -76.73 46.40 -18.13
C GLU A 251 -78.15 46.03 -18.63
N ARG A 252 -78.34 44.86 -19.25
CA ARG A 252 -79.68 44.35 -19.65
C ARG A 252 -80.61 44.14 -18.46
N LEU A 253 -80.13 43.51 -17.38
CA LEU A 253 -80.90 43.30 -16.16
C LEU A 253 -81.27 44.62 -15.48
N PHE A 254 -80.40 45.64 -15.57
CA PHE A 254 -80.69 46.98 -15.09
C PHE A 254 -81.78 47.67 -15.93
N ASP A 255 -81.68 47.59 -17.26
CA ASP A 255 -82.70 48.10 -18.20
C ASP A 255 -84.05 47.39 -18.05
N GLU A 256 -84.07 46.08 -17.80
CA GLU A 256 -85.30 45.35 -17.49
C GLU A 256 -85.92 45.78 -16.16
N LYS A 257 -85.11 45.93 -15.10
CA LYS A 257 -85.58 46.45 -13.81
C LYS A 257 -86.12 47.87 -13.96
N LYS A 258 -85.44 48.72 -14.72
CA LYS A 258 -85.89 50.08 -15.04
C LYS A 258 -87.23 50.06 -15.78
N LYS A 259 -87.38 49.25 -16.83
CA LYS A 259 -88.66 49.09 -17.55
C LYS A 259 -89.80 48.58 -16.64
N LYS A 260 -89.52 47.64 -15.73
CA LYS A 260 -90.49 47.15 -14.75
C LYS A 260 -90.92 48.27 -13.78
N LEU A 261 -89.97 49.04 -13.25
CA LEU A 261 -90.24 50.20 -12.40
C LEU A 261 -91.02 51.30 -13.14
N GLU A 262 -90.67 51.60 -14.40
CA GLU A 262 -91.43 52.55 -15.24
C GLU A 262 -92.87 52.06 -15.51
N GLN A 263 -93.08 50.75 -15.70
CA GLN A 263 -94.42 50.17 -15.82
C GLN A 263 -95.21 50.22 -14.51
N GLU A 264 -94.58 49.97 -13.37
CA GLU A 264 -95.21 50.12 -12.04
C GLU A 264 -95.57 51.58 -11.74
N LEU A 265 -94.70 52.53 -12.09
CA LEU A 265 -94.99 53.96 -11.97
C LEU A 265 -96.18 54.36 -12.84
N ARG A 266 -96.22 53.94 -14.12
CA ARG A 266 -97.37 54.21 -15.00
C ARG A 266 -98.67 53.60 -14.47
N LYS A 267 -98.64 52.38 -13.93
CA LYS A 267 -99.81 51.78 -13.29
C LYS A 267 -100.29 52.59 -12.08
N LYS A 268 -99.37 53.07 -11.24
CA LYS A 268 -99.71 53.94 -10.10
C LYS A 268 -100.27 55.30 -10.56
N GLU A 269 -99.71 55.90 -11.61
CA GLU A 269 -100.25 57.13 -12.22
C GLU A 269 -101.64 56.91 -12.82
N GLU A 270 -101.91 55.73 -13.42
CA GLU A 270 -103.24 55.36 -13.93
C GLU A 270 -104.24 55.09 -12.79
N GLU A 271 -103.83 54.41 -11.73
CA GLU A 271 -104.62 54.20 -10.50
C GLU A 271 -104.96 55.55 -9.83
N GLU A 272 -104.00 56.48 -9.74
CA GLU A 272 -104.20 57.83 -9.20
C GLU A 272 -105.15 58.66 -10.08
N ARG A 273 -105.04 58.57 -11.41
CA ARG A 273 -106.01 59.19 -12.34
C ARG A 273 -107.42 58.61 -12.17
N LEU A 274 -107.56 57.30 -12.02
CA LEU A 274 -108.84 56.64 -11.77
C LEU A 274 -109.41 57.00 -10.39
N PHE A 275 -108.56 57.21 -9.39
CA PHE A 275 -108.96 57.72 -8.08
C PHE A 275 -109.51 59.15 -8.19
N LEU A 276 -108.81 60.05 -8.90
CA LEU A 276 -109.23 61.44 -9.11
C LEU A 276 -110.54 61.55 -9.91
N ASP A 277 -110.72 60.77 -10.98
CA ASP A 277 -111.97 60.73 -11.75
C ASP A 277 -113.16 60.17 -10.90
N ASN A 278 -112.90 59.20 -10.02
CA ASN A 278 -113.90 58.77 -9.03
C ASN A 278 -114.19 59.82 -7.95
N GLU A 279 -113.20 60.62 -7.55
CA GLU A 279 -113.40 61.74 -6.62
C GLU A 279 -114.22 62.87 -7.28
N GLU A 280 -113.98 63.16 -8.56
CA GLU A 280 -114.77 64.14 -9.32
C GLU A 280 -116.22 63.68 -9.52
N LYS A 281 -116.45 62.38 -9.79
CA LYS A 281 -117.79 61.77 -9.78
C LYS A 281 -118.45 61.84 -8.42
N ARG A 282 -117.71 61.67 -7.32
CA ARG A 282 -118.22 61.89 -5.95
C ARG A 282 -118.61 63.35 -5.71
N LYS A 283 -117.82 64.33 -6.18
CA LYS A 283 -118.15 65.77 -6.07
C LYS A 283 -119.43 66.11 -6.83
N LYS A 284 -119.59 65.65 -8.08
CA LYS A 284 -120.82 65.84 -8.89
C LYS A 284 -122.06 65.15 -8.30
N ASN A 285 -121.89 64.05 -7.55
CA ASN A 285 -122.98 63.41 -6.81
C ASN A 285 -123.31 64.17 -5.52
N LEU A 286 -122.31 64.71 -4.81
CA LEU A 286 -122.50 65.57 -3.63
C LEU A 286 -123.27 66.85 -3.99
N GLU A 287 -122.94 67.49 -5.10
CA GLU A 287 -123.62 68.71 -5.59
C GLU A 287 -125.13 68.47 -5.86
N LYS A 288 -125.49 67.32 -6.45
CA LYS A 288 -126.89 66.87 -6.60
C LYS A 288 -127.57 66.55 -5.27
N VAL A 289 -126.83 66.03 -4.29
CA VAL A 289 -127.35 65.80 -2.93
C VAL A 289 -127.59 67.12 -2.20
N GLU A 290 -126.77 68.15 -2.43
CA GLU A 290 -126.96 69.48 -1.85
C GLU A 290 -128.15 70.24 -2.46
N GLU A 291 -128.38 70.10 -3.78
CA GLU A 291 -129.57 70.66 -4.43
C GLU A 291 -130.88 70.03 -3.91
N ASN A 292 -130.89 68.69 -3.73
CA ASN A 292 -132.01 67.99 -3.11
C ASN A 292 -132.18 68.35 -1.61
N ARG A 293 -131.08 68.54 -0.87
CA ARG A 293 -131.10 69.05 0.52
C ARG A 293 -131.55 70.51 0.63
N LYS A 294 -131.62 71.27 -0.47
CA LYS A 294 -132.14 72.65 -0.43
C LYS A 294 -133.67 72.65 -0.45
N LYS A 295 -134.27 71.82 -1.32
CA LYS A 295 -135.73 71.59 -1.38
C LYS A 295 -136.28 70.94 -0.10
N LEU A 296 -135.54 69.98 0.48
CA LEU A 296 -135.93 69.36 1.76
C LEU A 296 -135.91 70.35 2.95
N ARG A 297 -135.00 71.34 2.93
CA ARG A 297 -134.90 72.33 4.02
C ARG A 297 -136.08 73.30 4.06
N GLU A 298 -136.67 73.64 2.91
CA GLU A 298 -137.87 74.48 2.83
C GLU A 298 -139.14 73.75 3.35
N GLU A 299 -139.21 72.41 3.22
CA GLU A 299 -140.26 71.60 3.84
C GLU A 299 -140.04 71.38 5.35
N GLU A 300 -138.80 71.11 5.79
CA GLU A 300 -138.48 70.94 7.21
C GLU A 300 -138.73 72.23 8.03
N GLU A 301 -138.47 73.42 7.46
CA GLU A 301 -138.65 74.69 8.17
C GLU A 301 -140.14 74.97 8.49
N GLN A 302 -141.07 74.56 7.60
CA GLN A 302 -142.51 74.61 7.87
C GLN A 302 -143.00 73.57 8.90
N GLN A 303 -142.26 72.48 9.10
CA GLN A 303 -142.56 71.50 10.16
C GLN A 303 -141.99 71.94 11.51
N ARG A 304 -140.76 72.48 11.55
CA ARG A 304 -140.09 72.96 12.78
C ARG A 304 -140.89 74.04 13.51
N ILE A 305 -141.53 74.96 12.78
CA ILE A 305 -142.41 75.99 13.38
C ILE A 305 -143.57 75.36 14.16
N ARG A 306 -144.12 74.22 13.71
CA ARG A 306 -145.21 73.50 14.40
C ARG A 306 -144.71 72.60 15.53
N GLU A 307 -143.46 72.15 15.47
CA GLU A 307 -142.83 71.35 16.54
C GLU A 307 -142.27 72.21 17.69
N GLU A 308 -141.76 73.42 17.43
CA GLU A 308 -141.29 74.33 18.50
C GLU A 308 -142.42 74.77 19.45
N GLU A 309 -143.63 75.04 18.94
CA GLU A 309 -144.79 75.34 19.80
C GLU A 309 -145.17 74.17 20.71
N MET A 310 -144.95 72.93 20.25
CA MET A 310 -145.20 71.71 21.01
C MET A 310 -144.05 71.36 21.97
N ARG A 311 -142.80 71.70 21.62
CA ARG A 311 -141.63 71.54 22.50
C ARG A 311 -141.62 72.55 23.64
N ARG A 312 -141.87 73.83 23.39
CA ARG A 312 -141.92 74.86 24.45
C ARG A 312 -143.00 74.58 25.50
N LYS A 313 -144.07 73.85 25.15
CA LYS A 313 -145.07 73.35 26.11
C LYS A 313 -144.65 72.09 26.89
N LYS A 314 -143.72 71.28 26.37
CA LYS A 314 -143.21 70.08 27.05
C LYS A 314 -141.96 70.36 27.89
N GLU A 315 -141.05 71.20 27.41
CA GLU A 315 -139.84 71.59 28.13
C GLU A 315 -140.20 72.31 29.45
N LEU A 316 -141.22 73.18 29.45
CA LEU A 316 -141.79 73.80 30.66
C LEU A 316 -142.39 72.81 31.67
N GLN A 317 -142.78 71.58 31.26
CA GLN A 317 -143.22 70.52 32.17
C GLN A 317 -142.08 69.57 32.59
N GLU A 318 -141.11 69.31 31.72
CA GLU A 318 -139.93 68.50 32.05
C GLU A 318 -138.94 69.23 32.96
N GLU A 319 -138.86 70.57 32.88
CA GLU A 319 -137.97 71.37 33.72
C GLU A 319 -138.48 71.43 35.18
N GLU A 320 -139.79 71.61 35.41
CA GLU A 320 -140.41 71.47 36.74
C GLU A 320 -140.24 70.06 37.35
N GLN A 321 -140.21 69.00 36.51
CA GLN A 321 -139.99 67.64 36.99
C GLN A 321 -138.50 67.38 37.30
N LYS A 322 -137.57 67.85 36.46
CA LYS A 322 -136.12 67.70 36.68
C LYS A 322 -135.60 68.54 37.84
N GLU A 323 -136.21 69.68 38.15
CA GLU A 323 -135.88 70.46 39.34
C GLU A 323 -136.31 69.75 40.65
N ARG A 324 -137.47 69.10 40.64
CA ARG A 324 -137.93 68.24 41.75
C ARG A 324 -137.08 66.98 41.91
N GLU A 325 -136.62 66.37 40.83
CA GLU A 325 -135.69 65.23 40.90
C GLU A 325 -134.31 65.64 41.41
N ARG A 326 -133.76 66.79 41.00
CA ARG A 326 -132.46 67.28 41.49
C ARG A 326 -132.46 67.50 43.01
N LEU A 327 -133.52 68.09 43.56
CA LEU A 327 -133.68 68.25 45.02
C LEU A 327 -133.75 66.91 45.77
N LEU A 328 -134.37 65.89 45.16
CA LEU A 328 -134.49 64.54 45.73
C LEU A 328 -133.20 63.70 45.57
N GLU A 329 -132.44 63.94 44.49
CA GLU A 329 -131.14 63.33 44.25
C GLU A 329 -130.02 63.97 45.10
N GLU A 330 -130.11 65.28 45.38
CA GLU A 330 -129.17 65.98 46.25
C GLU A 330 -129.36 65.56 47.73
N GLN A 331 -130.61 65.37 48.19
CA GLN A 331 -130.88 64.73 49.48
C GLN A 331 -130.33 63.29 49.54
N ARG A 332 -130.50 62.50 48.47
CA ARG A 332 -129.92 61.13 48.39
C ARG A 332 -128.40 61.12 48.30
N LYS A 333 -127.76 62.13 47.71
CA LYS A 333 -126.29 62.30 47.69
C LYS A 333 -125.75 62.69 49.06
N GLN A 334 -126.40 63.60 49.80
CA GLN A 334 -126.01 63.89 51.18
C GLN A 334 -126.19 62.67 52.09
N GLU A 335 -127.24 61.86 51.89
CA GLU A 335 -127.44 60.63 52.66
C GLU A 335 -126.45 59.52 52.31
N ARG A 336 -126.05 59.39 51.02
CA ARG A 336 -124.94 58.50 50.62
C ARG A 336 -123.61 58.93 51.21
N ILE A 337 -123.23 60.21 51.11
CA ILE A 337 -121.97 60.73 51.68
C ILE A 337 -121.93 60.52 53.20
N ARG A 338 -123.08 60.56 53.88
CA ARG A 338 -123.15 60.21 55.30
C ARG A 338 -122.90 58.72 55.55
N ARG A 339 -123.56 57.82 54.81
CA ARG A 339 -123.37 56.36 54.96
C ARG A 339 -121.98 55.91 54.53
N GLU A 340 -121.43 56.48 53.45
CA GLU A 340 -120.05 56.24 53.01
C GLU A 340 -119.03 56.76 54.03
N ARG A 341 -119.31 57.85 54.78
CA ARG A 341 -118.48 58.26 55.92
C ARG A 341 -118.60 57.30 57.12
N GLU A 342 -119.81 56.85 57.46
CA GLU A 342 -120.03 55.87 58.53
C GLU A 342 -119.38 54.50 58.17
N GLU A 343 -119.42 54.07 56.91
CA GLU A 343 -118.76 52.86 56.39
C GLU A 343 -117.23 53.02 56.28
N MET A 344 -116.71 54.17 55.83
CA MET A 344 -115.27 54.43 55.83
C MET A 344 -114.70 54.58 57.24
N GLU A 345 -115.46 55.08 58.22
CA GLU A 345 -115.04 55.11 59.63
C GLU A 345 -115.08 53.70 60.25
N ALA A 346 -116.04 52.86 59.85
CA ALA A 346 -116.08 51.44 60.23
C ALA A 346 -114.92 50.64 59.60
N GLN A 347 -114.61 50.88 58.32
CA GLN A 347 -113.47 50.26 57.63
C GLN A 347 -112.14 50.77 58.17
N ALA A 348 -112.01 52.05 58.52
CA ALA A 348 -110.81 52.57 59.18
C ALA A 348 -110.59 51.95 60.57
N LYS A 349 -111.65 51.70 61.34
CA LYS A 349 -111.56 50.96 62.62
C LYS A 349 -111.19 49.49 62.40
N ALA A 350 -111.77 48.83 61.40
CA ALA A 350 -111.42 47.44 61.04
C ALA A 350 -109.96 47.30 60.53
N ILE A 351 -109.46 48.28 59.78
CA ILE A 351 -108.06 48.30 59.31
C ILE A 351 -107.10 48.57 60.47
N LEU A 352 -107.40 49.49 61.38
CA LEU A 352 -106.60 49.70 62.60
C LEU A 352 -106.57 48.46 63.52
N GLU A 353 -107.66 47.69 63.57
CA GLU A 353 -107.72 46.45 64.33
C GLU A 353 -106.97 45.30 63.63
N GLN A 354 -107.02 45.21 62.29
CA GLN A 354 -106.19 44.30 61.51
C GLN A 354 -104.70 44.65 61.56
N GLU A 355 -104.32 45.93 61.54
CA GLU A 355 -102.92 46.35 61.72
C GLU A 355 -102.41 46.03 63.12
N ARG A 356 -103.25 46.11 64.15
CA ARG A 356 -102.88 45.70 65.52
C ARG A 356 -102.61 44.19 65.60
N LEU A 357 -103.48 43.37 65.01
CA LEU A 357 -103.30 41.92 64.95
C LEU A 357 -102.07 41.51 64.09
N ALA A 358 -101.84 42.21 62.98
CA ALA A 358 -100.66 42.00 62.13
C ALA A 358 -99.34 42.45 62.79
N GLN A 359 -99.39 43.42 63.73
CA GLN A 359 -98.24 43.78 64.56
C GLN A 359 -97.96 42.73 65.65
N GLU A 360 -98.98 42.17 66.30
CA GLU A 360 -98.82 41.05 67.25
C GLU A 360 -98.29 39.78 66.55
N GLU A 361 -98.69 39.52 65.30
CA GLU A 361 -98.20 38.37 64.52
C GLU A 361 -96.78 38.57 63.97
N LYS A 362 -96.43 39.80 63.53
CA LYS A 362 -95.04 40.14 63.14
C LYS A 362 -94.06 40.09 64.31
N GLN A 363 -94.47 40.46 65.52
CA GLN A 363 -93.59 40.34 66.70
C GLN A 363 -93.26 38.87 67.02
N ARG A 364 -94.20 37.93 66.83
CA ARG A 364 -93.91 36.49 66.94
C ARG A 364 -92.96 35.99 65.85
N GLN A 365 -93.11 36.46 64.62
CA GLN A 365 -92.24 36.04 63.51
C GLN A 365 -90.83 36.65 63.59
N GLU A 366 -90.65 37.86 64.13
CA GLU A 366 -89.31 38.43 64.36
C GLU A 366 -88.54 37.76 65.51
N GLU A 367 -89.23 37.20 66.52
CA GLU A 367 -88.59 36.40 67.57
C GLU A 367 -88.11 35.03 67.07
N GLU A 368 -88.84 34.39 66.15
CA GLU A 368 -88.38 33.16 65.48
C GLU A 368 -87.27 33.43 64.46
N LYS A 369 -87.32 34.59 63.75
CA LYS A 369 -86.28 34.95 62.77
C LYS A 369 -84.93 35.29 63.44
N LYS A 370 -84.95 35.98 64.60
CA LYS A 370 -83.74 36.22 65.44
C LYS A 370 -83.13 34.94 66.01
N LYS A 371 -83.85 33.82 66.00
CA LYS A 371 -83.34 32.49 66.38
C LYS A 371 -82.61 31.77 65.24
N LEU A 372 -82.84 32.16 63.98
CA LEU A 372 -82.22 31.57 62.79
C LEU A 372 -81.16 32.46 62.13
N GLU A 373 -81.20 33.79 62.36
CA GLU A 373 -80.12 34.70 61.99
C GLU A 373 -78.85 34.55 62.86
N LEU A 374 -78.94 33.87 64.01
CA LEU A 374 -77.79 33.57 64.89
C LEU A 374 -76.98 32.34 64.46
N GLU A 375 -77.44 31.59 63.45
CA GLU A 375 -76.84 30.31 63.01
C GLU A 375 -76.27 30.38 61.57
N LEU A 376 -76.38 31.54 60.90
CA LEU A 376 -75.97 31.74 59.49
C LEU A 376 -75.06 32.97 59.27
N GLU A 377 -74.61 33.65 60.33
CA GLU A 377 -73.64 34.76 60.25
C GLU A 377 -72.22 34.36 60.72
N GLN A 378 -71.79 33.13 60.43
CA GLN A 378 -70.39 32.71 60.62
C GLN A 378 -69.79 32.07 59.36
N THR A 379 -68.85 32.82 58.76
CA THR A 379 -67.74 32.34 57.90
C THR A 379 -68.01 31.93 56.44
N LEU A 380 -68.16 32.93 55.55
CA LEU A 380 -67.74 32.78 54.14
C LEU A 380 -67.35 34.12 53.47
N LYS A 381 -66.05 34.43 53.52
CA LYS A 381 -65.28 35.30 52.61
C LYS A 381 -63.89 34.63 52.49
N GLN A 382 -63.58 33.94 51.39
CA GLN A 382 -63.02 34.44 50.11
C GLN A 382 -61.55 34.87 50.18
N GLU A 383 -60.80 34.54 49.10
CA GLU A 383 -59.47 35.06 48.72
C GLU A 383 -58.27 34.65 49.63
N ASP A 384 -57.03 34.44 49.15
CA ASP A 384 -56.53 34.21 47.78
C ASP A 384 -55.10 33.57 47.80
N GLN A 385 -54.69 32.99 46.66
CA GLN A 385 -53.32 32.82 46.11
C GLN A 385 -52.04 32.66 46.98
N LYS A 386 -51.16 31.70 46.59
CA LYS A 386 -49.67 31.70 46.66
C LYS A 386 -49.11 30.50 45.87
N GLU A 387 -48.22 30.66 44.88
CA GLU A 387 -46.77 31.02 44.89
C GLU A 387 -45.80 29.83 45.11
N ALA A 388 -44.54 30.01 44.70
CA ALA A 388 -43.73 28.94 44.10
C ALA A 388 -42.32 28.72 44.69
N LYS A 389 -41.67 27.67 44.17
CA LYS A 389 -40.23 27.27 44.23
C LYS A 389 -39.82 26.28 45.35
N PRO A 390 -39.13 25.16 45.01
CA PRO A 390 -38.44 24.30 45.96
C PRO A 390 -36.99 24.74 46.23
N SER A 391 -36.39 24.13 47.27
CA SER A 391 -35.12 24.50 47.90
C SER A 391 -33.87 23.88 47.25
N LYS A 392 -32.68 24.36 47.68
CA LYS A 392 -31.33 23.95 47.27
C LYS A 392 -30.76 22.80 48.12
N GLN A 393 -29.65 22.21 47.60
CA GLN A 393 -28.66 21.35 48.31
C GLN A 393 -29.22 19.99 48.74
N VAL A 394 -28.47 18.89 48.87
CA VAL A 394 -27.11 18.59 49.41
C VAL A 394 -26.56 17.36 48.63
N ALA A 395 -25.28 17.13 48.30
CA ALA A 395 -23.98 17.71 48.66
C ALA A 395 -22.99 17.74 47.44
N LYS A 396 -21.68 17.52 47.70
CA LYS A 396 -20.61 17.06 46.80
C LYS A 396 -19.69 16.10 47.58
N ARG A 397 -18.93 15.29 46.83
CA ARG A 397 -17.73 14.50 47.22
C ARG A 397 -16.96 15.02 48.43
N VAL A 398 -16.42 14.10 49.24
CA VAL A 398 -14.97 13.83 49.46
C VAL A 398 -14.87 12.36 49.91
N TRP A 399 -13.79 11.64 49.57
CA TRP A 399 -13.12 10.67 50.46
C TRP A 399 -11.62 10.67 50.12
N SER A 400 -10.78 10.29 51.10
CA SER A 400 -9.37 10.68 51.14
C SER A 400 -8.43 9.55 51.59
N THR A 401 -7.32 9.40 50.85
CA THR A 401 -5.98 8.96 51.28
C THR A 401 -5.86 8.18 52.60
N THR A 402 -5.67 6.87 52.51
CA THR A 402 -5.09 5.91 53.50
C THR A 402 -4.93 4.55 52.75
N PRO A 403 -4.44 3.41 53.30
CA PRO A 403 -4.10 2.20 52.51
C PRO A 403 -5.26 1.47 51.81
N ARG A 404 -6.41 2.13 51.67
CA ARG A 404 -7.38 1.94 50.60
C ARG A 404 -6.86 2.36 49.21
N GLY A 405 -5.70 3.02 49.10
CA GLY A 405 -5.09 3.42 47.81
C GLY A 405 -4.99 2.25 46.84
N LYS A 406 -4.13 1.27 47.15
CA LYS A 406 -4.02 0.00 46.41
C LYS A 406 -5.37 -0.66 46.10
N LYS A 407 -6.29 -0.80 47.08
CA LYS A 407 -7.62 -1.40 46.83
C LYS A 407 -8.51 -0.58 45.89
N ALA A 408 -8.43 0.75 45.93
CA ALA A 408 -9.15 1.61 45.01
C ALA A 408 -8.53 1.59 43.60
N LEU A 409 -7.21 1.42 43.49
CA LEU A 409 -6.51 1.21 42.22
C LEU A 409 -6.83 -0.19 41.64
N GLU A 410 -6.90 -1.23 42.47
CA GLU A 410 -7.35 -2.58 42.10
C GLU A 410 -8.83 -2.56 41.65
N GLU A 411 -9.73 -1.92 42.41
CA GLU A 411 -11.15 -1.75 42.03
C GLU A 411 -11.30 -0.89 40.75
N GLU A 412 -10.47 0.13 40.54
CA GLU A 412 -10.47 0.94 39.31
C GLU A 412 -9.93 0.15 38.10
N LEU A 413 -8.91 -0.70 38.30
CA LEU A 413 -8.38 -1.58 37.27
C LEU A 413 -9.39 -2.66 36.85
N ASP A 414 -10.08 -3.29 37.81
CA ASP A 414 -11.15 -4.25 37.53
C ASP A 414 -12.30 -3.60 36.72
N ILE A 415 -12.69 -2.36 37.05
CA ILE A 415 -13.69 -1.60 36.30
C ILE A 415 -13.21 -1.31 34.87
N LEU A 416 -11.98 -0.83 34.69
CA LEU A 416 -11.43 -0.53 33.37
C LEU A 416 -11.26 -1.80 32.51
N MET A 417 -10.95 -2.94 33.12
CA MET A 417 -10.96 -4.24 32.45
C MET A 417 -12.38 -4.62 31.98
N GLU A 418 -13.40 -4.46 32.82
CA GLU A 418 -14.79 -4.74 32.42
C GLU A 418 -15.27 -3.78 31.32
N GLU A 419 -14.99 -2.48 31.42
CA GLU A 419 -15.28 -1.48 30.38
C GLU A 419 -14.58 -1.83 29.05
N THR A 420 -13.32 -2.27 29.12
CA THR A 420 -12.53 -2.72 27.96
C THR A 420 -13.15 -3.94 27.28
N ASP A 421 -13.57 -4.95 28.05
CA ASP A 421 -14.21 -6.16 27.51
C ASP A 421 -15.60 -5.87 26.93
N GLN A 422 -16.37 -4.96 27.54
CA GLN A 422 -17.64 -4.48 27.00
C GLN A 422 -17.45 -3.74 25.67
N LEU A 423 -16.44 -2.87 25.55
CA LEU A 423 -16.11 -2.17 24.31
C LEU A 423 -15.57 -3.13 23.23
N LYS A 424 -14.70 -4.09 23.58
CA LYS A 424 -14.22 -5.13 22.64
C LYS A 424 -15.37 -6.01 22.14
N ALA A 425 -16.32 -6.35 23.00
CA ALA A 425 -17.54 -7.04 22.62
C ALA A 425 -18.49 -6.18 21.77
N LYS A 426 -18.50 -4.86 21.94
CA LYS A 426 -19.23 -3.92 21.10
C LYS A 426 -18.59 -3.80 19.71
N ILE A 427 -17.30 -3.47 19.62
CA ILE A 427 -16.51 -3.44 18.37
C ILE A 427 -16.73 -4.71 17.55
N LYS A 428 -16.77 -5.88 18.21
CA LYS A 428 -17.02 -7.14 17.51
C LYS A 428 -18.43 -7.24 16.91
N ARG A 429 -19.48 -6.72 17.56
CA ARG A 429 -20.84 -6.69 16.98
C ARG A 429 -20.92 -5.67 15.86
N ASP A 430 -20.44 -4.45 16.11
CA ASP A 430 -20.44 -3.37 15.13
C ASP A 430 -19.67 -3.79 13.85
N GLN A 431 -18.57 -4.55 13.99
CA GLN A 431 -17.84 -5.14 12.86
C GLN A 431 -18.63 -6.25 12.14
N GLN A 432 -19.41 -7.07 12.85
CA GLN A 432 -20.27 -8.07 12.19
C GLN A 432 -21.40 -7.40 11.40
N GLU A 433 -21.96 -6.31 11.92
CA GLU A 433 -22.96 -5.48 11.23
C GLU A 433 -22.37 -4.78 9.99
N TYR A 434 -21.12 -4.30 10.08
CA TYR A 434 -20.35 -3.81 8.93
C TYR A 434 -20.14 -4.89 7.87
N ASP A 435 -19.66 -6.08 8.26
CA ASP A 435 -19.43 -7.20 7.33
C ASP A 435 -20.75 -7.67 6.66
N GLU A 436 -21.87 -7.65 7.39
CA GLU A 436 -23.21 -8.00 6.86
C GLU A 436 -23.71 -6.97 5.82
N ILE A 437 -23.48 -5.68 6.03
CA ILE A 437 -23.88 -4.62 5.07
C ILE A 437 -22.95 -4.61 3.84
N GLU A 438 -21.66 -4.95 3.99
CA GLU A 438 -20.74 -5.10 2.83
C GLU A 438 -21.21 -6.23 1.89
N ASP A 439 -21.67 -7.37 2.44
CA ASP A 439 -22.28 -8.46 1.66
C ASP A 439 -23.61 -8.02 0.99
N ASP A 440 -24.50 -7.30 1.69
CA ASP A 440 -25.76 -6.78 1.13
C ASP A 440 -25.52 -5.79 -0.03
N ILE A 441 -24.53 -4.90 0.07
CA ILE A 441 -24.12 -4.00 -1.02
C ILE A 441 -23.62 -4.80 -2.23
N ALA A 442 -22.84 -5.86 -2.03
CA ALA A 442 -22.36 -6.70 -3.12
C ALA A 442 -23.53 -7.36 -3.88
N ASP A 443 -24.54 -7.85 -3.16
CA ASP A 443 -25.76 -8.42 -3.77
C ASP A 443 -26.61 -7.36 -4.48
N LEU A 444 -26.74 -6.14 -3.93
CA LEU A 444 -27.42 -5.02 -4.60
C LEU A 444 -26.67 -4.54 -5.85
N GLN A 445 -25.33 -4.51 -5.84
CA GLN A 445 -24.51 -4.20 -7.01
C GLN A 445 -24.72 -5.24 -8.13
N ASN A 446 -24.82 -6.53 -7.77
CA ASN A 446 -25.18 -7.59 -8.71
C ASN A 446 -26.60 -7.39 -9.29
N GLU A 447 -27.62 -7.07 -8.47
CA GLU A 447 -28.96 -6.75 -8.97
C GLU A 447 -28.95 -5.51 -9.90
N PHE A 448 -28.18 -4.48 -9.54
CA PHE A 448 -28.03 -3.27 -10.35
C PHE A 448 -27.48 -3.55 -11.75
N ASP A 449 -26.40 -4.31 -11.85
CA ASP A 449 -25.81 -4.65 -13.16
C ASP A 449 -26.72 -5.59 -13.98
N GLU A 450 -27.42 -6.54 -13.35
CA GLU A 450 -28.47 -7.33 -14.02
C GLU A 450 -29.60 -6.45 -14.57
N LEU A 451 -30.12 -5.50 -13.78
CA LEU A 451 -31.19 -4.59 -14.19
C LEU A 451 -30.74 -3.65 -15.31
N LYS A 452 -29.47 -3.22 -15.28
CA LYS A 452 -28.83 -2.36 -16.28
C LYS A 452 -28.62 -3.08 -17.62
N GLU A 453 -28.25 -4.37 -17.61
CA GLU A 453 -28.23 -5.20 -18.82
C GLU A 453 -29.65 -5.33 -19.42
N LYS A 454 -30.64 -5.69 -18.58
CA LYS A 454 -32.06 -5.78 -18.98
C LYS A 454 -32.58 -4.44 -19.52
N PHE A 455 -32.19 -3.31 -18.92
CA PHE A 455 -32.56 -1.98 -19.39
C PHE A 455 -31.88 -1.59 -20.70
N ALA A 456 -30.63 -2.02 -20.95
CA ALA A 456 -29.97 -1.78 -22.23
C ALA A 456 -30.71 -2.46 -23.39
N ALA A 457 -31.30 -3.64 -23.16
CA ALA A 457 -32.14 -4.36 -24.11
C ALA A 457 -33.53 -3.71 -24.29
N ASP A 458 -34.31 -3.59 -23.21
CA ASP A 458 -35.74 -3.25 -23.30
C ASP A 458 -36.05 -1.75 -23.17
N LYS A 459 -35.13 -0.94 -22.62
CA LYS A 459 -35.25 0.51 -22.35
C LYS A 459 -36.54 0.92 -21.63
N SER A 460 -37.14 -0.02 -20.88
CA SER A 460 -38.40 0.18 -20.17
C SER A 460 -38.25 1.16 -19.02
N LYS A 461 -39.18 2.12 -18.92
CA LYS A 461 -39.23 3.05 -17.78
C LYS A 461 -39.34 2.29 -16.45
N ALA A 462 -40.07 1.18 -16.40
CA ALA A 462 -40.22 0.38 -15.18
C ALA A 462 -38.92 -0.33 -14.75
N LEU A 463 -37.97 -0.56 -15.67
CA LEU A 463 -36.63 -1.04 -15.33
C LEU A 463 -35.77 0.12 -14.82
N LYS A 464 -35.86 1.31 -15.44
CA LYS A 464 -35.19 2.50 -14.91
C LYS A 464 -35.66 2.84 -13.49
N ASP A 465 -36.97 2.85 -13.25
CA ASP A 465 -37.56 3.10 -11.92
C ASP A 465 -37.19 2.02 -10.87
N LYS A 466 -36.61 0.88 -11.29
CA LYS A 466 -35.98 -0.13 -10.40
C LYS A 466 -34.50 0.15 -10.19
N ILE A 467 -33.75 0.45 -11.26
CA ILE A 467 -32.34 0.86 -11.20
C ILE A 467 -32.18 2.05 -10.25
N ASP A 468 -33.01 3.09 -10.40
CA ASP A 468 -33.04 4.29 -9.56
C ASP A 468 -33.47 4.00 -8.10
N LYS A 469 -33.94 2.78 -7.78
CA LYS A 469 -34.21 2.32 -6.40
C LYS A 469 -33.06 1.52 -5.83
N VAL A 470 -32.50 0.59 -6.61
CA VAL A 470 -31.33 -0.21 -6.17
C VAL A 470 -30.14 0.70 -5.92
N LEU A 471 -29.90 1.70 -6.77
CA LEU A 471 -28.89 2.74 -6.52
C LEU A 471 -29.08 3.45 -5.17
N LYS A 472 -30.33 3.75 -4.78
CA LYS A 472 -30.61 4.42 -3.51
C LYS A 472 -30.47 3.54 -2.29
N LEU A 473 -30.57 2.22 -2.45
CA LEU A 473 -30.27 1.27 -1.39
C LEU A 473 -28.75 1.20 -1.24
N ILE A 474 -28.00 0.99 -2.33
CA ILE A 474 -26.52 1.04 -2.33
C ILE A 474 -26.00 2.35 -1.72
N GLU A 475 -26.51 3.52 -2.16
CA GLU A 475 -26.12 4.82 -1.59
C GLU A 475 -26.41 4.93 -0.09
N GLN A 476 -27.51 4.34 0.41
CA GLN A 476 -27.86 4.37 1.83
C GLN A 476 -26.99 3.40 2.64
N ASP A 477 -26.78 2.19 2.13
CA ASP A 477 -26.00 1.15 2.77
C ASP A 477 -24.49 1.53 2.80
N GLU A 478 -23.99 2.23 1.77
CA GLU A 478 -22.66 2.85 1.75
C GLU A 478 -22.52 3.98 2.81
N ASP A 479 -23.56 4.82 3.00
CA ASP A 479 -23.59 5.82 4.08
C ASP A 479 -23.64 5.14 5.47
N ASP A 480 -24.44 4.09 5.64
CA ASP A 480 -24.57 3.32 6.90
C ASP A 480 -23.24 2.59 7.26
N LEU A 481 -22.49 2.08 6.27
CA LEU A 481 -21.12 1.54 6.48
C LEU A 481 -20.14 2.59 7.01
N LEU A 482 -20.19 3.83 6.49
CA LEU A 482 -19.28 4.91 6.91
C LEU A 482 -19.56 5.30 8.37
N ASP A 483 -20.83 5.41 8.76
CA ASP A 483 -21.22 5.67 10.15
C ASP A 483 -20.78 4.53 11.09
N LEU A 484 -20.87 3.26 10.65
CA LEU A 484 -20.37 2.11 11.40
C LEU A 484 -18.84 2.09 11.51
N GLU A 485 -18.10 2.41 10.45
CA GLU A 485 -16.64 2.51 10.48
C GLU A 485 -16.18 3.58 11.50
N ASP A 486 -16.82 4.75 11.51
CA ASP A 486 -16.54 5.81 12.47
C ASP A 486 -16.86 5.38 13.92
N ILE A 487 -17.96 4.65 14.15
CA ILE A 487 -18.31 4.07 15.46
C ILE A 487 -17.26 3.04 15.90
N ILE A 488 -16.86 2.14 15.01
CA ILE A 488 -15.85 1.10 15.27
C ILE A 488 -14.50 1.75 15.61
N ASN A 489 -14.06 2.73 14.82
CA ASN A 489 -12.79 3.42 15.03
C ASN A 489 -12.80 4.28 16.30
N LYS A 490 -13.93 4.90 16.64
CA LYS A 490 -14.11 5.58 17.92
C LYS A 490 -14.04 4.61 19.11
N ASN A 491 -14.78 3.49 19.06
CA ASN A 491 -14.74 2.49 20.13
C ASN A 491 -13.32 1.89 20.29
N LYS A 492 -12.58 1.65 19.19
CA LYS A 492 -11.17 1.20 19.22
C LYS A 492 -10.28 2.22 19.95
N LYS A 493 -10.44 3.51 19.64
CA LYS A 493 -9.71 4.59 20.33
C LYS A 493 -10.08 4.71 21.82
N GLU A 494 -11.35 4.52 22.17
CA GLU A 494 -11.78 4.46 23.58
C GLU A 494 -11.15 3.26 24.31
N VAL A 495 -11.01 2.10 23.65
CA VAL A 495 -10.23 0.96 24.18
C VAL A 495 -8.76 1.29 24.36
N ASP A 496 -8.11 1.93 23.39
CA ASP A 496 -6.69 2.31 23.50
C ASP A 496 -6.47 3.30 24.65
N GLU A 497 -7.32 4.33 24.79
CA GLU A 497 -7.28 5.31 25.90
C GLU A 497 -7.52 4.68 27.28
N ILE A 498 -8.42 3.69 27.37
CA ILE A 498 -8.62 2.92 28.60
C ILE A 498 -7.40 2.04 28.90
N GLN A 499 -6.80 1.43 27.89
CA GLN A 499 -5.67 0.52 28.07
C GLN A 499 -4.39 1.29 28.44
N GLU A 500 -4.15 2.50 27.91
CA GLU A 500 -3.12 3.43 28.41
C GLU A 500 -3.34 3.79 29.89
N ARG A 501 -4.60 4.01 30.31
CA ARG A 501 -4.93 4.29 31.72
C ARG A 501 -4.71 3.06 32.61
N MET A 502 -5.04 1.86 32.14
CA MET A 502 -4.74 0.61 32.86
C MET A 502 -3.24 0.41 33.05
N ASP A 503 -2.43 0.63 32.01
CA ASP A 503 -0.96 0.52 32.09
C ASP A 503 -0.38 1.53 33.09
N TYR A 504 -0.90 2.77 33.11
CA TYR A 504 -0.52 3.79 34.11
C TYR A 504 -0.90 3.39 35.56
N LEU A 505 -2.10 2.82 35.77
CA LEU A 505 -2.53 2.33 37.08
C LEU A 505 -1.70 1.12 37.54
N LEU A 506 -1.34 0.22 36.62
CA LEU A 506 -0.43 -0.90 36.88
C LEU A 506 0.97 -0.41 37.27
N GLU A 507 1.51 0.61 36.61
CA GLU A 507 2.79 1.21 36.98
C GLU A 507 2.75 1.79 38.41
N LEU A 508 1.65 2.49 38.78
CA LEU A 508 1.45 3.00 40.14
C LEU A 508 1.35 1.88 41.19
N VAL A 509 0.62 0.79 40.88
CA VAL A 509 0.49 -0.36 41.80
C VAL A 509 1.82 -1.09 42.00
N VAL A 510 2.66 -1.19 40.96
CA VAL A 510 4.02 -1.77 41.07
C VAL A 510 4.95 -0.87 41.88
N GLN A 511 4.88 0.45 41.72
CA GLN A 511 5.67 1.39 42.52
C GLN A 511 5.32 1.34 44.03
N GLU A 512 4.07 1.03 44.40
CA GLU A 512 3.67 0.79 45.80
C GLU A 512 4.13 -0.58 46.37
N GLU A 513 4.74 -1.49 45.57
CA GLU A 513 5.27 -2.78 46.06
C GLU A 513 6.79 -2.79 46.34
N ASP A 514 7.53 -1.78 45.87
CA ASP A 514 8.99 -1.66 46.04
C ASP A 514 9.41 -0.72 47.21
N GLU A 515 8.45 -0.09 47.93
CA GLU A 515 8.66 0.72 49.17
C GLU A 515 8.38 -0.04 50.48
#